data_AF-A0A7J4PF30-F1
#
_entry.id   AF-A0A7J4PF30-F1
#
_cell.length_a   1.000
_cell.length_b   1.000
_cell.length_c   1.000
_cell.angle_alpha   90.00
_cell.angle_beta   90.00
_cell.angle_gamma   90.00
#
_symmetry.space_group_name_H-M   'P 1'
#
loop_
_entity.id
_entity.type
_entity.pdbx_description
1 polymer ?
#
loop_
_entity_poly.entity_id
_entity_poly.type
_entity_poly.pdbx_seq_one_letter_code
_entity_poly.pdbx_strand_id
1 'polypeptide(L)'
;MTEGEVKSAAEEDDIPFVPTEPNPFWKKNAEKIVGESVSIVEDTAKQFVTVTGLLQGIYFHAIAFSDVKGAEGYSVMIYLAPLVLWLLSLIFAVMVLLRKRYKININSTSDSKEKFEEMVKVKYRYIRVSGVFLILSFVALAVAILHYLGVIFPVSAGG
;
A
#
# COMPACT_ATOMS: atom_id res chain seq x y z
N MET A 1 -48.19 -17.87 -61.75
CA MET A 1 -48.44 -18.56 -60.46
C MET A 1 -47.24 -19.47 -60.22
N THR A 2 -46.38 -19.04 -59.28
CA THR A 2 -45.31 -19.76 -58.52
C THR A 2 -44.30 -20.55 -59.36
N GLU A 3 -43.08 -20.08 -59.70
CA GLU A 3 -41.97 -19.52 -58.89
C GLU A 3 -41.67 -20.28 -57.59
N GLY A 4 -40.45 -20.84 -57.50
CA GLY A 4 -39.72 -20.96 -56.23
C GLY A 4 -39.23 -22.36 -55.82
N GLU A 5 -38.30 -22.96 -56.57
CA GLU A 5 -37.28 -23.81 -55.94
C GLU A 5 -36.43 -22.92 -55.01
N VAL A 6 -36.37 -23.21 -53.71
CA VAL A 6 -35.34 -22.66 -52.82
C VAL A 6 -34.60 -23.82 -52.19
N LYS A 7 -33.51 -24.19 -52.87
CA LYS A 7 -32.31 -24.80 -52.28
C LYS A 7 -31.43 -23.66 -51.74
N SER A 8 -30.53 -23.97 -50.80
CA SER A 8 -29.47 -23.09 -50.23
C SER A 8 -29.95 -22.29 -49.02
N ALA A 9 -29.27 -22.18 -47.87
CA ALA A 9 -27.97 -22.58 -47.35
C ALA A 9 -28.14 -22.49 -45.81
N ALA A 10 -27.71 -23.41 -44.94
CA ALA A 10 -26.33 -23.76 -44.62
C ALA A 10 -25.39 -22.55 -44.63
N GLU A 11 -25.54 -21.66 -43.65
CA GLU A 11 -24.48 -20.76 -43.14
C GLU A 11 -25.07 -20.01 -41.95
N GLU A 12 -25.18 -20.71 -40.81
CA GLU A 12 -24.98 -20.01 -39.53
C GLU A 12 -23.55 -19.49 -39.63
N ASP A 13 -23.42 -18.18 -39.80
CA ASP A 13 -22.17 -17.45 -39.84
C ASP A 13 -21.30 -17.88 -38.65
N ASP A 14 -20.43 -18.86 -38.89
CA ASP A 14 -19.34 -19.25 -38.03
C ASP A 14 -18.35 -18.09 -38.08
N ILE A 15 -18.66 -17.06 -37.29
CA ILE A 15 -17.88 -15.84 -37.19
C ILE A 15 -16.44 -16.30 -36.95
N PRO A 16 -15.49 -16.03 -37.87
CA PRO A 16 -14.14 -16.52 -37.70
C PRO A 16 -13.65 -16.02 -36.35
N PHE A 17 -13.32 -16.93 -35.44
CA PHE A 17 -12.59 -16.59 -34.22
C PHE A 17 -11.24 -16.05 -34.67
N VAL A 18 -11.19 -14.75 -34.97
CA VAL A 18 -9.95 -14.01 -35.11
C VAL A 18 -9.47 -13.87 -33.67
N PRO A 19 -8.40 -14.57 -33.24
CA PRO A 19 -7.76 -14.21 -32.00
C PRO A 19 -7.31 -12.77 -32.23
N THR A 20 -7.98 -11.81 -31.61
CA THR A 20 -7.51 -10.43 -31.63
C THR A 20 -6.20 -10.47 -30.89
N GLU A 21 -5.09 -10.58 -31.63
CA GLU A 21 -3.75 -10.47 -31.07
C GLU A 21 -3.76 -9.25 -30.16
N PRO A 22 -3.42 -9.41 -28.87
CA PRO A 22 -3.46 -8.29 -27.93
C PRO A 22 -2.64 -7.16 -28.55
N ASN A 23 -3.30 -6.02 -28.79
CA ASN A 23 -2.68 -4.88 -29.46
C ASN A 23 -1.25 -4.70 -28.91
N PRO A 24 -0.21 -4.67 -29.77
CA PRO A 24 1.17 -4.62 -29.32
C PRO A 24 1.46 -3.44 -28.38
N PHE A 25 0.69 -2.35 -28.49
CA PHE A 25 0.70 -1.24 -27.53
C PHE A 25 0.26 -1.69 -26.12
N TRP A 26 -0.89 -2.37 -26.01
CA TRP A 26 -1.43 -2.85 -24.72
C TRP A 26 -0.54 -3.93 -24.11
N LYS A 27 0.05 -4.82 -24.91
CA LYS A 27 1.02 -5.83 -24.44
C LYS A 27 2.26 -5.17 -23.86
N LYS A 28 2.87 -4.23 -24.58
CA LYS A 28 4.06 -3.49 -24.12
C LYS A 28 3.76 -2.63 -22.88
N ASN A 29 2.57 -2.05 -22.80
CA ASN A 29 2.13 -1.29 -21.63
C ASN A 29 1.96 -2.19 -20.40
N ALA A 30 1.36 -3.38 -20.57
CA ALA A 30 1.22 -4.35 -19.50
C ALA A 30 2.59 -4.86 -19.00
N GLU A 31 3.51 -5.19 -19.91
CA GLU A 31 4.88 -5.58 -19.58
C GLU A 31 5.61 -4.49 -18.77
N LYS A 32 5.44 -3.22 -19.17
CA LYS A 32 6.01 -2.08 -18.45
C LYS A 32 5.41 -1.93 -17.05
N ILE A 33 4.09 -1.96 -16.90
CA ILE A 33 3.40 -1.84 -15.61
C ILE A 33 3.83 -2.96 -14.66
N VAL A 34 3.90 -4.19 -15.16
CA VAL A 34 4.34 -5.36 -14.38
C VAL A 34 5.80 -5.20 -13.97
N GLY A 35 6.69 -4.83 -14.90
CA GLY A 35 8.12 -4.63 -14.62
C GLY A 35 8.40 -3.51 -13.62
N GLU A 36 7.65 -2.40 -13.70
CA GLU A 36 7.82 -1.23 -12.82
C GLU A 36 7.10 -1.37 -11.48
N SER A 37 6.14 -2.30 -11.35
CA SER A 37 5.31 -2.45 -10.14
C SER A 37 6.12 -2.62 -8.85
N VAL A 38 7.21 -3.41 -8.88
CA VAL A 38 8.09 -3.59 -7.72
C VAL A 38 8.81 -2.29 -7.38
N SER A 39 9.32 -1.57 -8.38
CA SER A 39 10.01 -0.29 -8.18
C SER A 39 9.06 0.74 -7.58
N ILE A 40 7.83 0.86 -8.09
CA ILE A 40 6.82 1.79 -7.57
C ILE A 40 6.52 1.50 -6.10
N VAL A 41 6.35 0.22 -5.73
CA VAL A 41 6.10 -0.19 -4.34
C VAL A 41 7.30 0.12 -3.44
N GLU A 42 8.52 -0.12 -3.91
CA GLU A 42 9.74 0.22 -3.17
C GLU A 42 9.93 1.74 -3.02
N ASP A 43 9.66 2.52 -4.05
CA ASP A 43 9.77 3.98 -3.99
C ASP A 43 8.72 4.58 -3.05
N THR A 44 7.50 4.04 -3.05
CA THR A 44 6.46 4.40 -2.07
C THR A 44 6.91 4.06 -0.65
N ALA A 45 7.51 2.89 -0.43
CA ALA A 45 8.02 2.49 0.87
C ALA A 45 9.17 3.41 1.35
N LYS A 46 10.08 3.83 0.48
CA LYS A 46 11.12 4.82 0.81
C LYS A 46 10.50 6.15 1.22
N GLN A 47 9.50 6.63 0.49
CA GLN A 47 8.78 7.86 0.84
C GLN A 47 8.13 7.74 2.23
N PHE A 48 7.49 6.62 2.51
CA PHE A 48 6.88 6.37 3.82
C PHE A 48 7.94 6.41 4.91
N VAL A 49 9.04 5.68 4.77
CA VAL A 49 10.17 5.69 5.73
C VAL A 49 10.66 7.11 6.01
N THR A 50 10.90 7.91 4.97
CA THR A 50 11.37 9.29 5.09
C THR A 50 10.36 10.16 5.83
N VAL A 51 9.09 10.12 5.42
CA VAL A 51 8.02 10.94 6.02
C VAL A 51 7.77 10.52 7.47
N THR A 52 7.58 9.22 7.75
CA THR A 52 7.34 8.74 9.12
C THR A 52 8.52 8.99 10.04
N GLY A 53 9.75 8.81 9.56
CA GLY A 53 10.95 9.07 10.35
C GLY A 53 11.07 10.55 10.73
N LEU A 54 10.78 11.46 9.78
CA LEU A 54 10.76 12.89 10.04
C LEU A 54 9.67 13.27 11.05
N LEU A 55 8.43 12.79 10.85
CA LEU A 55 7.32 13.08 11.77
C LEU A 55 7.59 12.55 13.18
N GLN A 56 8.12 11.33 13.32
CA GLN A 56 8.51 10.79 14.62
C GLN A 56 9.55 11.66 15.31
N GLY A 57 10.58 12.13 14.59
CA GLY A 57 11.62 12.99 15.15
C GLY A 57 11.04 14.32 15.66
N ILE A 58 10.22 14.98 14.84
CA ILE A 58 9.57 16.26 15.20
C ILE A 58 8.64 16.05 16.40
N TYR A 59 7.81 15.01 16.38
CA TYR A 59 6.84 14.76 17.44
C TYR A 59 7.49 14.33 18.75
N PHE A 60 8.52 13.47 18.68
CA PHE A 60 9.30 13.11 19.86
C PHE A 60 9.96 14.34 20.48
N HIS A 61 10.51 15.23 19.66
CA HIS A 61 11.05 16.50 20.13
C HIS A 61 9.97 17.35 20.81
N ALA A 62 8.79 17.51 20.17
CA ALA A 62 7.67 18.25 20.75
C ALA A 62 7.25 17.69 22.11
N ILE A 63 7.07 16.36 22.24
CA ILE A 63 6.75 15.72 23.52
C ILE A 63 7.86 15.93 24.55
N ALA A 64 9.12 15.73 24.16
CA ALA A 64 10.27 15.82 25.06
C ALA A 64 10.47 17.21 25.67
N PHE A 65 9.95 18.27 25.04
CA PHE A 65 10.02 19.66 25.51
C PHE A 65 8.71 20.24 26.01
N SER A 66 7.62 19.48 25.92
CA SER A 66 6.31 19.89 26.43
C SER A 66 6.04 19.41 27.85
N ASP A 67 5.08 20.05 28.52
CA ASP A 67 4.64 19.72 29.88
C ASP A 67 3.85 18.42 29.98
N VAL A 68 3.59 17.71 28.85
CA VAL A 68 2.92 16.40 28.87
C VAL A 68 3.76 15.30 29.52
N LYS A 69 5.00 15.57 29.95
CA LYS A 69 5.76 14.67 30.83
C LYS A 69 5.06 14.40 32.17
N GLY A 70 4.24 15.32 32.65
CA GLY A 70 3.41 15.15 33.84
C GLY A 70 2.08 14.44 33.57
N ALA A 71 1.82 13.97 32.35
CA ALA A 71 0.60 13.24 32.04
C ALA A 71 0.60 11.88 32.75
N GLU A 72 -0.46 11.58 33.48
CA GLU A 72 -0.64 10.31 34.18
C GLU A 72 -1.79 9.49 33.59
N GLY A 73 -1.74 8.17 33.79
CA GLY A 73 -2.80 7.26 33.41
C GLY A 73 -3.13 7.26 31.92
N TYR A 74 -4.40 7.50 31.58
CA TYR A 74 -4.92 7.37 30.22
C TYR A 74 -4.35 8.40 29.23
N SER A 75 -3.96 9.58 29.71
CA SER A 75 -3.40 10.63 28.84
C SER A 75 -2.05 10.21 28.22
N VAL A 76 -1.25 9.40 28.92
CA VAL A 76 0.00 8.84 28.38
C VAL A 76 -0.27 8.01 27.14
N MET A 77 -1.31 7.18 27.16
CA MET A 77 -1.69 6.32 26.02
C MET A 77 -2.08 7.16 24.80
N ILE A 78 -2.76 8.29 25.00
CA ILE A 78 -3.15 9.21 23.93
C ILE A 78 -1.92 9.80 23.23
N TYR A 79 -0.94 10.28 24.00
CA TYR A 79 0.29 10.86 23.44
C TYR A 79 1.24 9.80 22.84
N LEU A 80 1.19 8.57 23.34
CA LEU A 80 2.02 7.47 22.85
C LEU A 80 1.43 6.79 21.60
N ALA A 81 0.11 6.79 21.43
CA ALA A 81 -0.59 6.17 20.31
C ALA A 81 -0.05 6.57 18.91
N PRO A 82 0.11 7.87 18.57
CA PRO A 82 0.65 8.24 17.26
C PRO A 82 2.08 7.73 17.04
N LEU A 83 2.94 7.73 18.06
CA LEU A 83 4.30 7.19 17.99
C LEU A 83 4.30 5.68 17.70
N VAL A 84 3.47 4.91 18.42
CA VAL A 84 3.36 3.46 18.21
C VAL A 84 2.82 3.14 16.82
N LEU A 85 1.82 3.87 16.35
CA LEU A 85 1.25 3.68 15.02
C LEU A 85 2.23 4.05 13.90
N TRP A 86 3.02 5.13 14.07
CA TRP A 86 4.12 5.45 13.15
C TRP A 86 5.21 4.38 13.16
N LEU A 87 5.60 3.86 14.34
CA LEU A 87 6.58 2.76 14.42
C LEU A 87 6.10 1.51 13.69
N LEU A 88 4.83 1.13 13.88
CA LEU A 88 4.25 -0.01 13.15
C LEU A 88 4.25 0.24 11.64
N SER A 89 3.80 1.43 11.22
CA SER A 89 3.84 1.84 9.81
C SER A 89 5.25 1.76 9.22
N LEU A 90 6.26 2.26 9.96
CA LEU A 90 7.67 2.24 9.58
C LEU A 90 8.21 0.81 9.46
N ILE A 91 7.92 -0.07 10.43
CA ILE A 91 8.34 -1.48 10.39
C ILE A 91 7.83 -2.14 9.10
N PHE A 92 6.56 -1.95 8.76
CA PHE A 92 5.99 -2.53 7.54
C PHE A 92 6.58 -1.91 6.27
N ALA A 93 6.83 -0.59 6.24
CA ALA A 93 7.49 0.05 5.11
C ALA A 93 8.93 -0.45 4.91
N VAL A 94 9.70 -0.61 6.00
CA VAL A 94 11.05 -1.18 5.94
C VAL A 94 11.01 -2.64 5.47
N MET A 95 10.03 -3.43 5.90
CA MET A 95 9.85 -4.81 5.43
C MET A 95 9.63 -4.92 3.92
N VAL A 96 9.07 -3.89 3.26
CA VAL A 96 8.94 -3.83 1.79
C VAL A 96 10.30 -3.68 1.11
N LEU A 97 11.20 -2.90 1.72
CA LEU A 97 12.55 -2.63 1.21
C LEU A 97 13.54 -3.77 1.48
N LEU A 98 13.25 -4.62 2.47
CA LEU A 98 14.07 -5.79 2.75
C LEU A 98 14.03 -6.78 1.58
N ARG A 99 15.15 -6.84 0.85
CA ARG A 99 15.35 -7.78 -0.26
C ARG A 99 15.54 -9.20 0.29
N LYS A 100 14.47 -10.02 0.29
CA LYS A 100 14.63 -11.47 0.35
C LYS A 100 15.38 -11.92 -0.90
N ARG A 101 16.58 -12.46 -0.75
CA ARG A 101 17.37 -13.07 -1.83
C ARG A 101 16.67 -14.36 -2.26
N TYR A 102 15.63 -14.25 -3.08
CA TYR A 102 15.04 -15.40 -3.74
C TYR A 102 16.10 -15.95 -4.70
N LYS A 103 16.55 -17.19 -4.46
CA LYS A 103 17.35 -17.95 -5.43
C LYS A 103 16.43 -18.25 -6.62
N ILE A 104 16.34 -17.32 -7.56
CA ILE A 104 15.61 -17.54 -8.81
C ILE A 104 16.43 -18.54 -9.61
N ASN A 105 15.88 -19.74 -9.80
CA ASN A 105 16.44 -20.72 -10.70
C ASN A 105 16.20 -20.23 -12.14
N ILE A 106 17.23 -19.65 -12.74
CA ILE A 106 17.21 -18.99 -14.08
C ILE A 106 16.76 -19.93 -15.22
N ASN A 107 16.69 -21.23 -14.96
CA ASN A 107 16.45 -22.28 -15.95
C ASN A 107 14.97 -22.68 -16.11
N SER A 108 14.02 -21.99 -15.45
CA SER A 108 12.57 -22.24 -15.57
C SER A 108 11.79 -20.95 -15.76
N THR A 109 11.24 -20.75 -16.95
CA THR A 109 10.49 -19.54 -17.36
C THR A 109 9.10 -19.46 -16.74
N SER A 110 8.48 -20.58 -16.34
CA SER A 110 7.20 -20.59 -15.63
C SER A 110 7.35 -20.29 -14.13
N ASP A 111 8.41 -20.81 -13.50
CA ASP A 111 8.68 -20.67 -12.06
C ASP A 111 9.12 -19.23 -11.71
N SER A 112 9.76 -18.54 -12.66
CA SER A 112 10.18 -17.14 -12.52
C SER A 112 9.00 -16.16 -12.45
N LYS A 113 7.92 -16.43 -13.22
CA LYS A 113 6.71 -15.59 -13.24
C LYS A 113 5.92 -15.72 -11.94
N GLU A 114 5.71 -16.95 -11.47
CA GLU A 114 4.98 -17.22 -10.23
C GLU A 114 5.70 -16.62 -9.02
N LYS A 115 7.03 -16.75 -8.96
CA LYS A 115 7.85 -16.14 -7.90
C LYS A 115 7.84 -14.62 -7.93
N PHE A 116 7.79 -14.00 -9.11
CA PHE A 116 7.64 -12.56 -9.25
C PHE A 116 6.27 -12.09 -8.73
N GLU A 117 5.19 -12.76 -9.13
CA GLU A 117 3.83 -12.45 -8.69
C GLU A 117 3.67 -12.61 -7.17
N GLU A 118 4.20 -13.68 -6.58
CA GLU A 118 4.24 -13.87 -5.12
C GLU A 118 4.97 -12.73 -4.43
N MET A 119 6.13 -12.32 -4.95
CA MET A 119 6.94 -11.26 -4.37
C MET A 119 6.22 -9.90 -4.40
N VAL A 120 5.64 -9.55 -5.54
CA VAL A 120 4.84 -8.32 -5.70
C VAL A 120 3.67 -8.32 -4.75
N LYS A 121 2.92 -9.43 -4.67
CA LYS A 121 1.73 -9.55 -3.79
C LYS A 121 2.09 -9.37 -2.31
N VAL A 122 3.21 -9.94 -1.87
CA VAL A 122 3.68 -9.81 -0.48
C VAL A 122 4.11 -8.37 -0.18
N LYS A 123 4.94 -7.75 -1.04
CA LYS A 123 5.36 -6.36 -0.88
C LYS A 123 4.17 -5.40 -0.88
N TYR A 124 3.22 -5.62 -1.79
CA TYR A 124 2.02 -4.82 -1.91
C TYR A 124 1.11 -4.94 -0.65
N ARG A 125 1.04 -6.13 -0.04
CA ARG A 125 0.34 -6.30 1.23
C ARG A 125 1.00 -5.49 2.35
N TYR A 126 2.32 -5.53 2.46
CA TYR A 126 3.03 -4.77 3.51
C TYR A 126 2.88 -3.26 3.33
N ILE A 127 2.99 -2.72 2.11
CA ILE A 127 2.82 -1.27 1.89
C ILE A 127 1.37 -0.83 2.18
N ARG A 128 0.38 -1.66 1.84
CA ARG A 128 -1.02 -1.38 2.17
C ARG A 128 -1.24 -1.34 3.69
N VAL A 129 -0.71 -2.31 4.43
CA VAL A 129 -0.80 -2.35 5.89
C VAL A 129 -0.08 -1.14 6.51
N SER A 130 1.12 -0.81 6.03
CA SER A 130 1.87 0.38 6.44
C SER A 130 1.06 1.67 6.24
N GLY A 131 0.38 1.80 5.10
CA GLY A 131 -0.49 2.94 4.80
C GLY A 131 -1.69 3.04 5.74
N VAL A 132 -2.31 1.92 6.11
CA VAL A 132 -3.41 1.91 7.09
C VAL A 132 -2.93 2.39 8.45
N PHE A 133 -1.79 1.88 8.93
CA PHE A 133 -1.20 2.36 10.20
C PHE A 133 -0.83 3.85 10.14
N LEU A 134 -0.35 4.33 9.00
CA LEU A 134 -0.04 5.74 8.79
C LEU A 134 -1.31 6.60 8.89
N ILE A 135 -2.40 6.21 8.24
CA ILE A 135 -3.67 6.95 8.32
C ILE A 135 -4.20 6.98 9.77
N LEU A 136 -4.21 5.81 10.43
CA LEU A 136 -4.64 5.73 11.84
C LEU A 136 -3.76 6.58 12.75
N SER A 137 -2.46 6.68 12.48
CA SER A 137 -1.54 7.52 13.26
C SER A 137 -1.90 9.01 13.18
N PHE A 138 -2.36 9.50 12.02
CA PHE A 138 -2.79 10.89 11.88
C PHE A 138 -4.08 11.17 12.65
N VAL A 139 -5.00 10.20 12.69
CA VAL A 139 -6.20 10.29 13.54
C VAL A 139 -5.80 10.33 15.01
N ALA A 140 -4.90 9.45 15.45
CA ALA A 140 -4.40 9.45 16.82
C ALA A 140 -3.67 10.75 17.19
N LEU A 141 -2.87 11.30 16.26
CA LEU A 141 -2.19 12.58 16.42
C LEU A 141 -3.20 13.73 16.59
N ALA A 142 -4.24 13.77 15.76
CA ALA A 142 -5.29 14.79 15.88
C ALA A 142 -5.99 14.71 17.24
N VAL A 143 -6.29 13.50 17.72
CA VAL A 143 -6.84 13.29 19.07
C VAL A 143 -5.87 13.78 20.15
N ALA A 144 -4.58 13.49 20.03
CA ALA A 144 -3.56 13.95 20.98
C ALA A 144 -3.44 15.48 21.03
N ILE A 145 -3.53 16.15 19.87
CA ILE A 145 -3.52 17.62 19.78
C ILE A 145 -4.78 18.20 20.42
N LEU A 146 -5.96 17.66 20.11
CA LEU A 146 -7.22 18.13 20.68
C LEU A 146 -7.30 17.91 22.20
N HIS A 147 -6.71 16.82 22.69
CA HIS A 147 -6.54 16.58 24.12
C HIS A 147 -5.58 17.59 24.74
N TYR A 148 -4.44 17.87 24.10
CA TYR A 148 -3.48 18.88 24.58
C TYR A 148 -4.07 20.29 24.66
N LEU A 149 -4.91 20.67 23.70
CA LEU A 149 -5.61 21.96 23.71
C LEU A 149 -6.79 22.01 24.71
N GLY A 150 -7.07 20.92 25.43
CA GLY A 150 -8.16 20.85 26.41
C GLY A 150 -9.57 20.78 25.81
N VAL A 151 -9.70 20.44 24.53
CA VAL A 151 -10.99 20.46 23.82
C VAL A 151 -11.84 19.22 24.11
N ILE A 152 -11.22 18.04 24.24
CA ILE A 152 -11.94 16.75 24.40
C ILE A 152 -12.01 16.31 25.86
N PHE A 153 -10.91 16.46 26.60
CA PHE A 153 -10.85 16.21 28.04
C PHE A 153 -9.99 17.30 28.67
N PRO A 154 -10.49 18.03 29.68
CA PRO A 154 -9.68 19.04 30.35
C PRO A 154 -8.50 18.34 31.01
N VAL A 155 -7.28 18.73 30.62
CA VAL A 155 -6.08 18.44 31.41
C VAL A 155 -6.37 18.99 32.80
N SER A 156 -6.41 18.12 33.82
CA SER A 156 -6.59 18.55 35.20
C SER A 156 -5.47 19.52 35.50
N ALA A 157 -5.82 20.80 35.62
CA ALA A 157 -4.95 21.84 36.15
C ALA A 157 -4.75 21.54 37.64
N GLY A 158 -3.89 20.57 37.93
CA GLY A 158 -3.51 20.20 39.28
C GLY A 158 -2.26 20.96 39.68
N GLY A 159 -2.45 22.06 40.41
CA GLY A 159 -1.52 22.63 41.40
C GLY A 159 -0.23 23.27 40.89
#